data_AF-A0A7J0F1E7-F1
#
_entry.id   AF-A0A7J0F1E7-F1
#
_cell.length_a   1.000
_cell.length_b   1.000
_cell.length_c   1.000
_cell.angle_alpha   90.00
_cell.angle_beta   90.00
_cell.angle_gamma   90.00
#
_symmetry.space_group_name_H-M   'P 1'
#
loop_
_entity.id
_entity.type
_entity.pdbx_description
1 polymer ?
#
loop_
_entity_poly.entity_id
_entity_poly.type
_entity_poly.pdbx_seq_one_letter_code
_entity_poly.pdbx_strand_id
1 'polypeptide(L)'
;MAELEITSVMPKLITFLSSLLQRVADSNDLNSLLHPQKVSAFHGLTRPNISIQSYLERIFKYANCSPSCFVVAYVYLDRFVQRQPSLPINSFNVHRLLITSVMVAAKFMDDM
;
A
#
# COMPACT_ATOMS: atom_id res chain seq x y z
N MET A 1 -15.89 -22.08 -8.29
CA MET A 1 -15.47 -22.25 -6.88
C MET A 1 -14.40 -21.23 -6.48
N ALA A 2 -13.30 -21.10 -7.24
CA ALA A 2 -12.27 -20.09 -7.00
C ALA A 2 -12.78 -18.62 -7.03
N GLU A 3 -13.67 -18.26 -7.96
CA GLU A 3 -14.23 -16.89 -8.04
C GLU A 3 -15.08 -16.51 -6.81
N LEU A 4 -15.78 -17.47 -6.21
CA LEU A 4 -16.59 -17.25 -5.00
C LEU A 4 -15.71 -17.06 -3.75
N GLU A 5 -14.61 -17.79 -3.64
CA GLU A 5 -13.62 -17.59 -2.56
C GLU A 5 -12.95 -16.23 -2.68
N ILE A 6 -12.49 -15.84 -3.87
CA ILE A 6 -11.86 -14.53 -4.13
C ILE A 6 -12.80 -13.38 -3.74
N THR A 7 -14.08 -13.50 -4.08
CA THR A 7 -15.10 -12.47 -3.77
C THR A 7 -15.29 -12.29 -2.26
N SER A 8 -15.11 -13.35 -1.46
CA SER A 8 -15.22 -13.29 0.01
C SER A 8 -13.93 -12.88 0.73
N VAL A 9 -12.77 -13.22 0.15
CA VAL A 9 -11.45 -13.02 0.77
C VAL A 9 -10.92 -11.62 0.53
N MET A 10 -11.08 -11.08 -0.69
CA MET A 10 -10.51 -9.78 -1.05
C MET A 10 -11.01 -8.61 -0.21
N PRO A 11 -12.31 -8.47 0.10
CA PRO A 11 -12.78 -7.40 0.99
C PRO A 11 -12.13 -7.47 2.38
N LYS A 12 -11.95 -8.68 2.93
CA LYS A 12 -11.29 -8.90 4.23
C LYS A 12 -9.81 -8.55 4.16
N LEU A 13 -9.12 -8.96 3.09
CA LEU A 13 -7.72 -8.63 2.87
C LEU A 13 -7.50 -7.13 2.72
N ILE A 14 -8.34 -6.45 1.92
CA ILE A 14 -8.28 -4.99 1.75
C ILE A 14 -8.51 -4.28 3.08
N THR A 15 -9.53 -4.69 3.84
CA THR A 15 -9.79 -4.14 5.18
C THR A 15 -8.56 -4.30 6.07
N PHE A 16 -8.02 -5.52 6.18
CA PHE A 16 -6.84 -5.81 6.99
C PHE A 16 -5.62 -4.98 6.59
N LEU A 17 -5.25 -5.00 5.30
CA LEU A 17 -4.09 -4.25 4.79
C LEU A 17 -4.26 -2.76 4.98
N SER A 18 -5.46 -2.23 4.73
CA SER A 18 -5.72 -0.80 4.92
C SER A 18 -5.61 -0.38 6.38
N SER A 19 -6.17 -1.14 7.33
CA SER A 19 -6.05 -0.86 8.76
C SER A 19 -4.59 -0.95 9.24
N LEU A 20 -3.84 -1.93 8.76
CA LEU A 20 -2.43 -2.10 9.10
C LEU A 20 -1.59 -0.90 8.60
N LEU A 21 -1.74 -0.54 7.32
CA LEU A 21 -1.02 0.57 6.71
C LEU A 21 -1.42 1.91 7.32
N GLN A 22 -2.70 2.10 7.67
CA GLN A 22 -3.18 3.28 8.36
C GLN A 22 -2.49 3.43 9.72
N ARG A 23 -2.46 2.37 10.53
CA ARG A 23 -1.80 2.37 11.84
C ARG A 23 -0.29 2.66 11.72
N VAL A 24 0.38 2.08 10.73
CA VAL A 24 1.81 2.33 10.47
C VAL A 24 2.04 3.79 10.08
N ALA A 25 1.22 4.32 9.16
CA ALA A 25 1.33 5.70 8.71
C ALA A 25 1.10 6.69 9.86
N ASP A 26 0.06 6.48 10.67
CA ASP A 26 -0.24 7.35 11.80
C ASP A 26 0.87 7.30 12.87
N SER A 27 1.41 6.11 13.17
CA SER A 27 2.53 5.97 14.13
C SER A 27 3.79 6.70 13.63
N ASN A 28 4.06 6.64 12.33
CA ASN A 28 5.23 7.27 11.73
C ASN A 28 5.04 8.79 11.56
N ASP A 29 3.83 9.28 11.31
CA ASP A 29 3.50 10.71 11.29
C ASP A 29 3.82 11.34 12.66
N LEU A 30 3.47 10.66 13.77
CA LEU A 30 3.81 11.13 15.12
C LEU A 30 5.33 11.17 15.36
N ASN A 31 6.04 10.14 14.91
CA ASN A 31 7.51 10.07 15.04
C ASN A 31 8.24 11.06 14.12
N SER A 32 7.62 11.52 13.03
CA SER A 32 8.22 12.50 12.11
C SER A 32 8.51 13.84 12.77
N LEU A 33 7.85 14.17 13.89
CA LEU A 33 8.13 15.38 14.67
C LEU A 33 9.51 15.31 15.37
N LEU A 34 10.02 14.11 15.58
CA LEU A 34 11.29 13.86 16.29
C LEU A 34 12.47 13.71 15.33
N HIS A 35 12.22 13.28 14.09
CA HIS A 35 13.24 12.98 13.10
C HIS A 35 12.88 13.51 11.70
N PRO A 36 13.72 14.40 11.12
CA PRO A 36 13.53 14.88 9.75
C PRO A 36 13.53 13.72 8.76
N GLN A 37 12.46 13.61 7.99
CA GLN A 37 12.30 12.56 6.98
C GLN A 37 12.87 13.02 5.64
N LYS A 38 13.53 12.12 4.91
CA LYS A 38 14.07 12.45 3.59
C LYS A 38 12.91 12.53 2.58
N VAL A 39 12.91 13.56 1.74
CA VAL A 39 11.91 13.67 0.66
C VAL A 39 12.25 12.65 -0.42
N SER A 40 11.25 11.87 -0.84
CA SER A 40 11.37 10.89 -1.94
C SER A 40 10.36 11.17 -3.04
N ALA A 41 10.51 10.51 -4.19
CA ALA A 41 9.55 10.58 -5.29
C ALA A 41 8.13 10.10 -4.90
N PHE A 42 8.00 9.38 -3.78
CA PHE A 42 6.72 8.91 -3.26
C PHE A 42 6.05 9.90 -2.32
N HIS A 43 6.72 10.99 -1.93
CA HIS A 43 6.16 11.96 -1.00
C HIS A 43 5.23 12.94 -1.73
N GLY A 44 3.96 12.99 -1.34
CA GLY A 44 2.99 13.96 -1.81
C GLY A 44 3.16 15.32 -1.13
N LEU A 45 2.78 16.39 -1.84
CA LEU A 45 2.75 17.75 -1.27
C LEU A 45 1.65 17.92 -0.22
N THR A 46 0.57 17.14 -0.34
CA THR A 46 -0.57 17.16 0.56
C THR A 46 -1.04 15.72 0.83
N ARG A 47 -1.65 15.51 2.00
CA ARG A 47 -2.30 14.24 2.34
C ARG A 47 -3.49 14.03 1.39
N PRO A 48 -3.62 12.87 0.72
CA PRO A 48 -4.79 12.58 -0.11
C PRO A 48 -6.10 12.61 0.69
N ASN A 49 -7.16 13.15 0.09
CA ASN A 49 -8.51 13.20 0.71
C ASN A 49 -9.29 11.87 0.58
N ILE A 50 -8.63 10.79 0.20
CA ILE A 50 -9.21 9.45 0.08
C ILE A 50 -8.53 8.54 1.11
N SER A 51 -9.31 7.74 1.82
CA SER A 51 -8.77 6.77 2.78
C SER A 51 -7.91 5.71 2.06
N ILE A 52 -7.00 5.07 2.80
CA ILE A 52 -6.18 3.98 2.26
C ILE A 52 -7.09 2.82 1.82
N GLN A 53 -8.15 2.53 2.58
CA GLN A 53 -9.11 1.48 2.24
C GLN A 53 -9.83 1.77 0.92
N SER A 54 -10.47 2.94 0.80
CA SER A 54 -11.18 3.30 -0.44
C SER A 54 -10.23 3.39 -1.63
N TYR A 55 -8.97 3.75 -1.41
CA TYR A 55 -7.96 3.72 -2.45
C TYR A 55 -7.60 2.28 -2.89
N LEU A 56 -7.41 1.36 -1.94
CA LEU A 56 -7.21 -0.07 -2.24
C LEU A 56 -8.40 -0.70 -2.96
N GLU A 57 -9.63 -0.39 -2.54
CA GLU A 57 -10.86 -0.86 -3.20
C GLU A 57 -10.91 -0.39 -4.66
N ARG A 58 -10.50 0.87 -4.92
CA ARG A 58 -10.38 1.39 -6.29
C ARG A 58 -9.30 0.66 -7.09
N ILE A 59 -8.13 0.41 -6.50
CA ILE A 59 -7.07 -0.37 -7.17
C ILE A 59 -7.59 -1.75 -7.52
N PHE A 60 -8.23 -2.45 -6.57
CA PHE A 60 -8.81 -3.77 -6.82
C PHE A 60 -9.85 -3.74 -7.94
N LYS A 61 -10.71 -2.73 -7.97
CA LYS A 61 -11.76 -2.58 -8.98
C LYS A 61 -11.21 -2.28 -10.38
N TYR A 62 -10.14 -1.49 -10.49
CA TYR A 62 -9.73 -0.90 -11.77
C TYR A 62 -8.38 -1.42 -12.30
N ALA A 63 -7.50 -1.96 -11.47
CA ALA A 63 -6.17 -2.41 -11.89
C ALA A 63 -6.19 -3.72 -12.67
N ASN A 64 -7.27 -4.51 -12.57
CA ASN A 64 -7.43 -5.80 -13.24
C ASN A 64 -6.22 -6.74 -13.04
N CYS A 65 -5.78 -6.88 -11.80
CA CYS A 65 -4.65 -7.73 -11.41
C CYS A 65 -5.09 -8.82 -10.44
N SER A 66 -4.30 -9.90 -10.35
CA SER A 66 -4.62 -11.03 -9.49
C SER A 66 -4.65 -10.66 -8.01
N PRO A 67 -5.50 -11.31 -7.19
CA PRO A 67 -5.51 -11.18 -5.74
C PRO A 67 -4.13 -11.33 -5.07
N SER A 68 -3.29 -12.21 -5.60
CA SER A 68 -1.91 -12.43 -5.15
C SER A 68 -1.04 -11.17 -5.22
N CYS A 69 -1.30 -10.26 -6.17
CA CYS A 69 -0.56 -9.01 -6.34
C CYS A 69 -0.66 -8.11 -5.12
N PHE A 70 -1.76 -8.15 -4.36
CA PHE A 70 -1.91 -7.39 -3.12
C PHE A 70 -1.04 -7.92 -1.99
N VAL A 71 -0.91 -9.24 -1.89
CA VAL A 71 -0.04 -9.90 -0.91
C VAL A 71 1.43 -9.62 -1.24
N VAL A 72 1.81 -9.75 -2.51
CA VAL A 72 3.16 -9.44 -2.98
C VAL A 72 3.49 -7.94 -2.81
N ALA A 73 2.54 -7.05 -3.08
CA ALA A 73 2.71 -5.62 -2.84
C ALA A 73 3.00 -5.30 -1.37
N TYR A 74 2.33 -5.97 -0.43
CA TYR A 74 2.64 -5.84 1.00
C TYR A 74 4.09 -6.27 1.31
N VAL A 75 4.55 -7.39 0.74
CA VAL A 75 5.94 -7.85 0.89
C VAL A 75 6.93 -6.82 0.32
N TYR A 76 6.60 -6.16 -0.80
CA TYR A 76 7.42 -5.09 -1.35
C TYR A 76 7.51 -3.88 -0.43
N LEU A 77 6.39 -3.47 0.18
CA LEU A 77 6.38 -2.38 1.16
C LEU A 77 7.22 -2.71 2.40
N ASP A 78 7.09 -3.92 2.94
CA ASP A 78 7.88 -4.38 4.09
C ASP A 78 9.39 -4.38 3.78
N ARG A 79 9.78 -4.94 2.62
CA ARG A 79 11.18 -4.91 2.15
C ARG A 79 11.68 -3.49 1.90
N PHE A 80 10.83 -2.59 1.40
CA PHE A 80 11.19 -1.20 1.16
C PHE A 80 11.55 -0.50 2.48
N VAL A 81 10.72 -0.65 3.52
CA VAL A 81 10.95 -0.05 4.84
C VAL A 81 12.23 -0.58 5.47
N GLN A 82 12.50 -1.89 5.35
CA GLN A 82 13.74 -2.48 5.87
C GLN A 82 15.00 -1.95 5.17
N ARG A 83 14.93 -1.70 3.86
CA ARG A 83 16.06 -1.20 3.07
C ARG A 83 16.23 0.31 3.13
N GLN A 84 15.17 1.05 3.43
CA GLN A 84 15.13 2.51 3.44
C GLN A 84 14.60 3.03 4.79
N PRO A 85 15.35 2.86 5.89
CA PRO A 85 14.90 3.27 7.23
C PRO A 85 14.68 4.79 7.38
N SER A 86 15.27 5.60 6.48
CA SER A 86 15.06 7.06 6.42
C SER A 86 13.82 7.49 5.62
N LEU A 87 13.06 6.53 5.08
CA LEU A 87 11.84 6.72 4.30
C LEU A 87 10.68 5.87 4.85
N PRO A 88 10.24 6.10 6.10
CA PRO A 88 9.12 5.39 6.69
C PRO A 88 7.82 5.65 5.91
N ILE A 89 6.93 4.66 5.93
CA ILE A 89 5.57 4.81 5.37
C ILE A 89 4.80 5.78 6.25
N ASN A 90 4.25 6.83 5.65
CA ASN A 90 3.56 7.90 6.34
C ASN A 90 2.38 8.39 5.49
N SER A 91 1.57 9.31 6.01
CA SER A 91 0.32 9.66 5.32
C SER A 91 0.49 10.50 4.06
N PHE A 92 1.71 10.97 3.78
CA PHE A 92 2.04 11.70 2.57
C PHE A 92 2.54 10.78 1.45
N ASN A 93 3.03 9.58 1.79
CA ASN A 93 3.62 8.66 0.80
C ASN A 93 2.88 7.33 0.63
N VAL A 94 2.05 6.92 1.58
CA VAL A 94 1.43 5.59 1.61
C VAL A 94 0.64 5.27 0.34
N HIS A 95 -0.17 6.20 -0.17
CA HIS A 95 -0.96 5.97 -1.39
C HIS A 95 -0.08 5.75 -2.62
N ARG A 96 0.97 6.57 -2.78
CA ARG A 96 1.90 6.46 -3.92
C ARG A 96 2.71 5.16 -3.85
N LEU A 97 3.23 4.83 -2.66
CA LEU A 97 3.92 3.55 -2.44
C LEU A 97 3.02 2.36 -2.72
N LEU A 98 1.75 2.44 -2.34
CA LEU A 98 0.79 1.35 -2.50
C LEU A 98 0.50 1.04 -3.96
N ILE A 99 0.13 2.04 -4.77
CA ILE A 99 -0.12 1.83 -6.20
C ILE A 99 1.15 1.36 -6.90
N THR A 100 2.31 1.94 -6.59
CA THR A 100 3.58 1.49 -7.18
C THR A 100 3.84 0.01 -6.85
N SER A 101 3.66 -0.39 -5.59
CA SER A 101 3.89 -1.77 -5.17
C SER A 101 2.94 -2.75 -5.84
N VAL A 102 1.64 -2.40 -5.97
CA VAL A 102 0.66 -3.24 -6.67
C VAL A 102 0.96 -3.34 -8.16
N MET A 103 1.27 -2.23 -8.83
CA MET A 103 1.56 -2.26 -10.27
C MET A 103 2.85 -3.04 -10.58
N VAL A 104 3.87 -2.92 -9.73
CA VAL A 104 5.09 -3.73 -9.84
C VAL A 104 4.74 -5.21 -9.63
N ALA A 105 3.93 -5.54 -8.61
CA ALA A 105 3.51 -6.92 -8.38
C ALA A 105 2.72 -7.48 -9.57
N ALA A 106 1.75 -6.75 -10.11
CA ALA A 106 0.97 -7.15 -11.29
C ALA A 106 1.89 -7.41 -12.50
N LYS A 107 2.84 -6.51 -12.77
CA LYS A 107 3.80 -6.67 -13.87
C LYS A 107 4.63 -7.96 -13.78
N PHE A 108 4.94 -8.44 -12.58
CA PHE A 108 5.71 -9.66 -12.40
C PHE A 108 4.86 -10.91 -12.25
N MET A 109 3.69 -10.80 -11.62
CA MET A 109 2.86 -11.97 -11.30
C MET A 109 1.89 -12.34 -12.42
N ASP A 110 1.38 -11.35 -13.18
CA ASP A 110 0.31 -11.55 -14.15
C ASP A 110 0.80 -11.50 -15.62
N ASP A 111 1.92 -10.83 -15.91
CA ASP A 111 2.47 -10.73 -17.28
C ASP A 111 3.53 -11.81 -17.61
N MET A 112 4.01 -12.57 -16.61
CA MET A 112 4.95 -13.69 -16.81
C MET A 112 4.21 -15.01 -16.93
#